data_AF-A0A945RAR2-F1
#
_entry.id   AF-A0A945RAR2-F1
#
_cell.length_a   1.000
_cell.length_b   1.000
_cell.length_c   1.000
_cell.angle_alpha   90.00
_cell.angle_beta   90.00
_cell.angle_gamma   90.00
#
_symmetry.space_group_name_H-M   'P 1'
#
loop_
_entity.id
_entity.type
_entity.pdbx_description
1 polymer ?
#
loop_
_entity_poly.entity_id
_entity_poly.type
_entity_poly.pdbx_seq_one_letter_code
_entity_poly.pdbx_strand_id
1 'polypeptide(L)'
;MKLRHFLLITLMLVTTSCTSILVRTTGGQGIEEDPTERTAGAVVEDQSIETKIAVNLRSFEPDFRQANVQVVSHNGVVLLIGQVGSENLKSRATEISAEASTKIKRIHNELEVAGQTSLISRSNDTWIATKVRTLMLANSEIPSSQVRVIAENGAIFLMGLINQAEGDNAANLARNVSGVTKVVKVFEYVN
;
A
#
# COMPACT_ATOMS: atom_id res chain seq x y z
N MET A 1 20.15 31.47 -45.91
CA MET A 1 21.12 30.88 -44.95
C MET A 1 21.05 31.47 -43.53
N LYS A 2 20.80 32.78 -43.37
CA LYS A 2 20.83 33.47 -42.05
C LYS A 2 19.71 33.03 -41.07
N LEU A 3 18.49 32.77 -41.55
CA LEU A 3 17.35 32.37 -40.69
C LEU A 3 17.50 30.95 -40.11
N ARG A 4 18.07 30.01 -40.88
CA ARG A 4 18.34 28.64 -40.42
C ARG A 4 19.44 28.60 -39.35
N HIS A 5 20.45 29.45 -39.48
CA HIS A 5 21.50 29.60 -38.46
C HIS A 5 20.97 30.28 -37.21
N PHE A 6 20.09 31.28 -37.36
CA PHE A 6 19.42 31.91 -36.22
C PHE A 6 18.55 30.89 -35.45
N LEU A 7 17.77 30.08 -36.16
CA LEU A 7 16.93 29.03 -35.56
C LEU A 7 17.76 27.94 -34.83
N LEU A 8 18.90 27.55 -35.39
CA LEU A 8 19.81 26.58 -34.77
C LEU A 8 20.50 27.13 -33.51
N ILE A 9 20.85 28.42 -33.50
CA ILE A 9 21.44 29.08 -32.32
C ILE A 9 20.40 29.21 -31.20
N THR A 10 19.15 29.56 -31.53
CA THR A 10 18.08 29.62 -30.53
C THR A 10 17.78 28.24 -29.94
N LEU A 11 17.81 27.17 -30.76
CA LEU A 11 17.59 25.79 -30.31
C LEU A 11 18.70 25.28 -29.37
N MET A 12 19.96 25.67 -29.60
CA MET A 12 21.09 25.37 -28.71
C MET A 12 21.01 26.11 -27.35
N LEU A 13 20.37 27.26 -27.29
CA LEU A 13 20.20 28.02 -26.05
C LEU A 13 19.13 27.43 -25.12
N VAL A 14 18.16 26.68 -25.65
CA VAL A 14 17.06 26.11 -24.84
C VAL A 14 17.44 24.77 -24.20
N THR A 15 18.40 24.04 -24.77
CA THR A 15 18.75 22.66 -24.34
C THR A 15 19.69 22.59 -23.14
N THR A 16 20.28 23.71 -22.68
CA THR A 16 21.23 23.73 -21.54
C THR A 16 20.60 24.16 -20.21
N SER A 17 19.27 24.28 -20.14
CA SER A 17 18.58 24.96 -19.03
C SER A 17 18.05 24.07 -17.90
N CYS A 18 17.92 22.74 -18.10
CA CYS A 18 17.28 21.89 -17.07
C CYS A 18 18.19 21.54 -15.88
N THR A 19 19.52 21.51 -16.08
CA THR A 19 20.46 21.07 -15.03
C THR A 19 20.83 22.18 -14.05
N SER A 20 20.87 23.44 -14.50
CA SER A 20 21.26 24.59 -13.67
C SER A 20 20.18 25.02 -12.67
N ILE A 21 18.91 24.72 -12.97
CA ILE A 21 17.77 24.98 -12.08
C ILE A 21 17.80 24.00 -10.90
N LEU A 22 17.98 22.71 -11.16
CA LEU A 22 17.96 21.67 -10.11
C LEU A 22 19.05 21.91 -9.07
N VAL A 23 20.29 22.20 -9.48
CA VAL A 23 21.42 22.48 -8.58
C VAL A 23 21.21 23.76 -7.74
N ARG A 24 20.42 24.72 -8.24
CA ARG A 24 20.11 25.96 -7.51
C ARG A 24 18.96 25.80 -6.53
N THR A 25 18.02 24.90 -6.78
CA THR A 25 16.83 24.71 -5.94
C THR A 25 17.04 23.69 -4.81
N THR A 26 18.01 22.78 -4.92
CA THR A 26 18.23 21.70 -3.95
C THR A 26 19.27 22.03 -2.86
N GLY A 27 19.97 23.16 -2.98
CA GLY A 27 20.98 23.57 -1.99
C GLY A 27 22.16 22.58 -1.88
N GLY A 28 22.92 22.67 -0.78
CA GLY A 28 24.12 21.86 -0.53
C GLY A 28 23.85 20.42 -0.07
N GLN A 29 22.60 20.07 0.21
CA GLN A 29 22.20 18.73 0.67
C GLN A 29 21.81 17.81 -0.50
N GLY A 30 21.58 18.35 -1.70
CA GLY A 30 21.21 17.56 -2.87
C GLY A 30 19.73 17.16 -2.88
N ILE A 31 19.40 16.10 -3.61
CA ILE A 31 18.04 15.54 -3.65
C ILE A 31 18.03 14.36 -2.70
N GLU A 32 17.13 14.39 -1.71
CA GLU A 32 16.94 13.33 -0.72
C GLU A 32 15.49 12.81 -0.79
N GLU A 33 15.31 11.52 -0.50
CA GLU A 33 14.00 10.89 -0.43
C GLU A 33 13.44 11.01 0.99
N ASP A 34 12.14 11.27 1.13
CA ASP A 34 11.47 11.20 2.43
C ASP A 34 11.29 9.73 2.82
N PRO A 35 11.86 9.26 3.96
CA PRO A 35 11.76 7.87 4.39
C PRO A 35 10.31 7.42 4.71
N THR A 36 9.40 8.37 4.94
CA THR A 36 7.97 8.11 5.16
C THR A 36 7.16 8.01 3.86
N GLU A 37 7.77 8.33 2.71
CA GLU A 37 7.11 8.23 1.41
C GLU A 37 7.59 7.02 0.60
N ARG A 38 6.68 6.45 -0.18
CA ARG A 38 7.02 5.37 -1.11
C ARG A 38 7.57 5.94 -2.41
N THR A 39 8.69 5.37 -2.86
CA THR A 39 9.21 5.67 -4.20
C THR A 39 8.29 5.10 -5.29
N ALA A 40 8.36 5.67 -6.50
CA ALA A 40 7.66 5.14 -7.66
C ALA A 40 8.05 3.68 -7.97
N GLY A 41 9.32 3.33 -7.74
CA GLY A 41 9.81 1.95 -7.88
C GLY A 41 9.15 0.99 -6.90
N ALA A 42 9.01 1.39 -5.63
CA ALA A 42 8.34 0.59 -4.61
C ALA A 42 6.86 0.33 -4.97
N VAL A 43 6.15 1.31 -5.52
CA VAL A 43 4.75 1.14 -5.97
C VAL A 43 4.63 0.11 -7.09
N VAL A 44 5.53 0.15 -8.08
CA VAL A 44 5.54 -0.83 -9.18
C VAL A 44 5.90 -2.23 -8.67
N GLU A 45 6.88 -2.32 -7.77
CA GLU A 45 7.27 -3.60 -7.16
C GLU A 45 6.12 -4.20 -6.35
N ASP A 46 5.43 -3.41 -5.52
CA ASP A 46 4.25 -3.84 -4.76
C ASP A 46 3.16 -4.42 -5.67
N GLN A 47 2.86 -3.76 -6.79
CA GLN A 47 1.88 -4.24 -7.76
C GLN A 47 2.31 -5.56 -8.42
N SER A 48 3.62 -5.71 -8.68
CA SER A 48 4.18 -6.97 -9.17
C SER A 48 4.02 -8.09 -8.14
N ILE A 49 4.32 -7.82 -6.86
CA ILE A 49 4.15 -8.75 -5.74
C ILE A 49 2.68 -9.18 -5.63
N GLU A 50 1.75 -8.22 -5.56
CA GLU A 50 0.30 -8.49 -5.48
C GLU A 50 -0.16 -9.40 -6.63
N THR A 51 0.27 -9.10 -7.85
CA THR A 51 -0.08 -9.88 -9.05
C THR A 51 0.48 -11.30 -8.99
N LYS A 52 1.77 -11.46 -8.67
CA LYS A 52 2.42 -12.78 -8.57
C LYS A 52 1.74 -13.65 -7.53
N ILE A 53 1.47 -13.11 -6.35
CA ILE A 53 0.78 -13.86 -5.29
C ILE A 53 -0.63 -14.24 -5.77
N ALA A 54 -1.43 -13.30 -6.26
CA ALA A 54 -2.79 -13.58 -6.70
C ALA A 54 -2.86 -14.64 -7.81
N VAL A 55 -1.93 -14.62 -8.75
CA VAL A 55 -1.81 -15.63 -9.82
C VAL A 55 -1.35 -16.98 -9.28
N ASN A 56 -0.30 -17.00 -8.44
CA ASN A 56 0.26 -18.23 -7.91
C ASN A 56 -0.71 -18.96 -7.00
N LEU A 57 -1.48 -18.25 -6.16
CA LEU A 57 -2.55 -18.83 -5.34
C LEU A 57 -3.50 -19.63 -6.22
N ARG A 58 -4.05 -19.03 -7.28
CA ARG A 58 -5.04 -19.67 -8.15
C ARG A 58 -4.46 -20.76 -9.06
N SER A 59 -3.17 -20.66 -9.38
CA SER A 59 -2.46 -21.58 -10.26
C SER A 59 -2.03 -22.84 -9.53
N PHE A 60 -1.45 -22.70 -8.33
CA PHE A 60 -0.92 -23.82 -7.56
C PHE A 60 -1.97 -24.53 -6.73
N GLU A 61 -3.03 -23.81 -6.31
CA GLU A 61 -4.07 -24.36 -5.46
C GLU A 61 -5.48 -23.97 -5.98
N PRO A 62 -6.16 -24.89 -6.69
CA PRO A 62 -7.49 -24.68 -7.27
C PRO A 62 -8.54 -24.07 -6.36
N ASP A 63 -8.51 -24.37 -5.08
CA ASP A 63 -9.51 -23.90 -4.10
C ASP A 63 -9.51 -22.37 -3.96
N PHE A 64 -8.38 -21.70 -4.21
CA PHE A 64 -8.32 -20.23 -4.19
C PHE A 64 -9.07 -19.56 -5.35
N ARG A 65 -9.51 -20.32 -6.38
CA ARG A 65 -10.37 -19.75 -7.43
C ARG A 65 -11.78 -19.44 -6.93
N GLN A 66 -12.21 -20.11 -5.86
CA GLN A 66 -13.53 -19.92 -5.23
C GLN A 66 -13.44 -19.20 -3.88
N ALA A 67 -12.24 -19.09 -3.31
CA ALA A 67 -11.99 -18.34 -2.08
C ALA A 67 -12.02 -16.83 -2.33
N ASN A 68 -12.45 -16.07 -1.32
CA ASN A 68 -12.37 -14.61 -1.34
C ASN A 68 -11.04 -14.19 -0.72
N VAL A 69 -9.95 -14.19 -1.49
CA VAL A 69 -8.64 -13.74 -1.00
C VAL A 69 -8.25 -12.44 -1.69
N GLN A 70 -8.02 -11.41 -0.89
CA GLN A 70 -7.42 -10.15 -1.35
C GLN A 70 -5.98 -10.07 -0.85
N VAL A 71 -5.09 -9.72 -1.78
CA VAL A 71 -3.67 -9.50 -1.53
C VAL A 71 -3.41 -8.02 -1.63
N VAL A 72 -2.76 -7.45 -0.62
CA VAL A 72 -2.37 -6.05 -0.59
C VAL A 72 -0.89 -5.96 -0.22
N SER A 73 -0.09 -5.25 -1.00
CA SER A 73 1.31 -4.96 -0.69
C SER A 73 1.50 -3.46 -0.45
N HIS A 74 2.38 -3.14 0.49
CA HIS A 74 2.83 -1.78 0.75
C HIS A 74 4.29 -1.80 1.19
N ASN A 75 5.18 -1.28 0.35
CA ASN A 75 6.63 -1.26 0.55
C ASN A 75 7.23 -2.65 0.85
N GLY A 76 6.71 -3.69 0.18
CA GLY A 76 7.11 -5.09 0.39
C GLY A 76 6.52 -5.76 1.65
N VAL A 77 5.68 -5.07 2.43
CA VAL A 77 4.84 -5.71 3.46
C VAL A 77 3.54 -6.15 2.83
N VAL A 78 3.31 -7.47 2.84
CA VAL A 78 2.13 -8.11 2.27
C VAL A 78 1.08 -8.36 3.35
N LEU A 79 -0.17 -8.11 3.02
CA LEU A 79 -1.36 -8.40 3.80
C LEU A 79 -2.27 -9.32 2.98
N LEU A 80 -2.62 -10.47 3.55
CA LEU A 80 -3.61 -11.40 3.02
C LEU A 80 -4.88 -11.30 3.88
N ILE A 81 -6.01 -10.94 3.27
CA ILE A 81 -7.31 -10.81 3.95
C ILE A 81 -8.42 -11.44 3.14
N GLY A 82 -9.55 -11.71 3.81
CA GLY A 82 -10.70 -12.37 3.23
C GLY A 82 -10.93 -13.75 3.86
N GLN A 83 -11.52 -14.68 3.11
CA GLN A 83 -12.02 -15.95 3.65
C GLN A 83 -11.55 -17.15 2.84
N VAL A 84 -11.18 -18.20 3.58
CA VAL A 84 -10.76 -19.51 3.04
C VAL A 84 -11.54 -20.64 3.70
N GLY A 85 -11.64 -21.78 3.01
CA GLY A 85 -12.43 -22.93 3.48
C GLY A 85 -11.78 -23.75 4.60
N SER A 86 -10.49 -23.57 4.89
CA SER A 86 -9.78 -24.34 5.92
C SER A 86 -8.51 -23.66 6.42
N GLU A 87 -8.04 -24.07 7.60
CA GLU A 87 -6.74 -23.63 8.15
C GLU A 87 -5.57 -24.12 7.29
N ASN A 88 -5.73 -25.23 6.57
CA ASN A 88 -4.73 -25.70 5.62
C ASN A 88 -4.58 -24.73 4.45
N LEU A 89 -5.68 -24.28 3.85
CA LEU A 89 -5.65 -23.26 2.80
C LEU A 89 -5.10 -21.94 3.32
N LYS A 90 -5.44 -21.54 4.55
CA LYS A 90 -4.84 -20.36 5.18
C LYS A 90 -3.32 -20.46 5.24
N SER A 91 -2.80 -21.59 5.72
CA SER A 91 -1.35 -21.84 5.82
C SER A 91 -0.69 -21.88 4.43
N ARG A 92 -1.34 -22.55 3.48
CA ARG A 92 -0.87 -22.65 2.10
C ARG A 92 -0.78 -21.29 1.41
N ALA A 93 -1.69 -20.37 1.71
CA ALA A 93 -1.62 -19.01 1.20
C ALA A 93 -0.36 -18.26 1.67
N THR A 94 0.05 -18.46 2.93
CA THR A 94 1.31 -17.90 3.45
C THR A 94 2.51 -18.46 2.72
N GLU A 95 2.58 -19.78 2.54
CA GLU A 95 3.71 -20.44 1.86
C GLU A 95 3.87 -19.95 0.41
N ILE A 96 2.79 -19.97 -0.36
CA ILE A 96 2.80 -19.49 -1.75
C ILE A 96 3.21 -18.01 -1.83
N SER A 97 2.74 -17.20 -0.87
CA SER A 97 3.09 -15.78 -0.83
C SER A 97 4.56 -15.56 -0.52
N ALA A 98 5.15 -16.35 0.39
CA ALA A 98 6.55 -16.24 0.77
C ALA A 98 7.51 -16.54 -0.40
N GLU A 99 7.10 -17.41 -1.32
CA GLU A 99 7.91 -17.80 -2.48
C GLU A 99 7.69 -16.88 -3.70
N ALA A 100 6.73 -15.96 -3.65
CA ALA A 100 6.33 -15.17 -4.82
C ALA A 100 7.35 -14.11 -5.24
N SER A 101 8.11 -13.53 -4.31
CA SER A 101 9.13 -12.52 -4.61
C SER A 101 10.15 -12.39 -3.49
N THR A 102 11.42 -12.19 -3.86
CA THR A 102 12.51 -11.89 -2.92
C THR A 102 12.43 -10.49 -2.32
N LYS A 103 11.53 -9.63 -2.83
CA LYS A 103 11.29 -8.27 -2.34
C LYS A 103 10.30 -8.18 -1.19
N ILE A 104 9.65 -9.29 -0.85
CA ILE A 104 8.73 -9.36 0.29
C ILE A 104 9.55 -9.28 1.58
N LYS A 105 9.22 -8.32 2.43
CA LYS A 105 9.86 -8.12 3.74
C LYS A 105 9.13 -8.88 4.84
N ARG A 106 7.80 -8.90 4.78
CA ARG A 106 6.93 -9.50 5.80
C ARG A 106 5.56 -9.82 5.22
N ILE A 107 4.93 -10.88 5.73
CA ILE A 107 3.58 -11.28 5.37
C ILE A 107 2.72 -11.28 6.64
N HIS A 108 1.59 -10.59 6.57
CA HIS A 108 0.50 -10.67 7.55
C HIS A 108 -0.63 -11.49 6.95
N ASN A 109 -0.87 -12.67 7.50
CA ASN A 109 -1.98 -13.50 7.08
C ASN A 109 -3.15 -13.35 8.06
N GLU A 110 -4.11 -12.54 7.65
CA GLU A 110 -5.34 -12.22 8.36
C GLU A 110 -6.56 -12.83 7.64
N LEU A 111 -6.35 -13.92 6.89
CA LEU A 111 -7.44 -14.71 6.32
C LEU A 111 -8.27 -15.36 7.43
N GLU A 112 -9.58 -15.39 7.26
CA GLU A 112 -10.50 -16.04 8.18
C GLU A 112 -10.97 -17.38 7.60
N VAL A 113 -11.00 -18.41 8.45
CA VAL A 113 -11.61 -19.69 8.07
C VAL A 113 -13.12 -19.57 8.25
N ALA A 114 -13.78 -19.15 7.19
CA ALA A 114 -15.19 -18.83 7.18
C ALA A 114 -15.79 -18.98 5.77
N GLY A 115 -17.12 -18.96 5.70
CA GLY A 115 -17.82 -18.81 4.42
C GLY A 115 -17.62 -17.42 3.82
N GLN A 116 -17.98 -17.26 2.54
CA GLN A 116 -17.85 -15.97 1.84
C GLN A 116 -18.67 -14.87 2.53
N THR A 117 -18.04 -13.70 2.71
CA THR A 117 -18.69 -12.50 3.27
C THR A 117 -19.84 -12.01 2.39
N SER A 118 -20.98 -11.69 3.02
CA SER A 118 -22.18 -11.20 2.33
C SER A 118 -21.99 -9.84 1.66
N LEU A 119 -22.79 -9.53 0.63
CA LEU A 119 -22.76 -8.24 -0.05
C LEU A 119 -23.01 -7.06 0.91
N ILE A 120 -23.91 -7.24 1.88
CA ILE A 120 -24.24 -6.23 2.90
C ILE A 120 -23.00 -5.90 3.74
N SER A 121 -22.25 -6.92 4.16
CA SER A 121 -21.03 -6.70 4.95
C SER A 121 -19.96 -5.96 4.14
N ARG A 122 -19.75 -6.33 2.87
CA ARG A 122 -18.77 -5.64 1.99
C ARG A 122 -19.12 -4.16 1.77
N SER A 123 -20.40 -3.83 1.61
CA SER A 123 -20.86 -2.44 1.52
C SER A 123 -20.63 -1.68 2.82
N ASN A 124 -20.91 -2.31 3.98
CA ASN A 124 -20.61 -1.74 5.28
C ASN A 124 -19.11 -1.48 5.46
N ASP A 125 -18.24 -2.41 5.07
CA ASP A 125 -16.79 -2.26 5.16
C ASP A 125 -16.28 -1.08 4.33
N THR A 126 -16.81 -0.91 3.11
CA THR A 126 -16.46 0.23 2.25
C THR A 126 -16.85 1.55 2.93
N TRP A 127 -18.02 1.61 3.55
CA TRP A 127 -18.49 2.77 4.30
C TRP A 127 -17.65 3.06 5.54
N ILE A 128 -17.35 2.03 6.35
CA ILE A 128 -16.50 2.14 7.54
C ILE A 128 -15.10 2.62 7.14
N ALA A 129 -14.48 2.03 6.11
CA ALA A 129 -13.18 2.44 5.62
C ALA A 129 -13.18 3.91 5.18
N THR A 130 -14.24 4.35 4.50
CA THR A 130 -14.40 5.76 4.10
C THR A 130 -14.48 6.67 5.31
N LYS A 131 -15.29 6.31 6.31
CA LYS A 131 -15.41 7.08 7.56
C LYS A 131 -14.08 7.17 8.31
N VAL A 132 -13.34 6.07 8.42
CA VAL A 132 -12.00 6.05 9.04
C VAL A 132 -11.07 6.99 8.28
N ARG A 133 -11.01 6.91 6.94
CA ARG A 133 -10.16 7.79 6.11
C ARG A 133 -10.52 9.25 6.26
N THR A 134 -11.81 9.61 6.29
CA THR A 134 -12.26 10.99 6.48
C THR A 134 -11.87 11.51 7.87
N LEU A 135 -12.00 10.71 8.92
CA LEU A 135 -11.60 11.10 10.26
C LEU A 135 -10.08 11.25 10.40
N MET A 136 -9.30 10.38 9.74
CA MET A 136 -7.84 10.52 9.68
C MET A 136 -7.44 11.80 8.95
N LEU A 137 -8.08 12.11 7.83
CA LEU A 137 -7.81 13.35 7.07
C LEU A 137 -8.13 14.62 7.88
N ALA A 138 -9.11 14.56 8.79
CA ALA A 138 -9.47 15.67 9.66
C ALA A 138 -8.57 15.80 10.90
N ASN A 139 -7.63 14.87 11.13
CA ASN A 139 -6.75 14.87 12.28
C ASN A 139 -5.30 15.18 11.87
N SER A 140 -4.77 16.32 12.32
CA SER A 140 -3.41 16.77 12.00
C SER A 140 -2.29 15.93 12.62
N GLU A 141 -2.58 15.10 13.62
CA GLU A 141 -1.62 14.21 14.27
C GLU A 141 -1.41 12.89 13.52
N ILE A 142 -2.15 12.67 12.42
CA ILE A 142 -2.06 11.47 11.61
C ILE A 142 -1.72 11.87 10.17
N PRO A 143 -0.58 11.43 9.61
CA PRO A 143 -0.27 11.68 8.20
C PRO A 143 -1.16 10.80 7.31
N SER A 144 -2.39 11.25 7.05
CA SER A 144 -3.40 10.44 6.35
C SER A 144 -2.99 10.01 4.94
N SER A 145 -2.09 10.75 4.28
CA SER A 145 -1.53 10.39 2.96
C SER A 145 -0.60 9.17 3.02
N GLN A 146 0.03 8.92 4.18
CA GLN A 146 0.95 7.81 4.41
C GLN A 146 0.24 6.56 4.95
N VAL A 147 -1.00 6.72 5.45
CA VAL A 147 -1.81 5.62 6.00
C VAL A 147 -2.79 5.07 4.95
N ARG A 148 -2.55 3.84 4.50
CA ARG A 148 -3.50 3.05 3.72
C ARG A 148 -4.43 2.29 4.67
N VAL A 149 -5.71 2.63 4.62
CA VAL A 149 -6.78 1.95 5.37
C VAL A 149 -7.43 0.88 4.49
N ILE A 150 -7.56 -0.33 4.99
CA ILE A 150 -8.33 -1.43 4.36
C ILE A 150 -9.36 -1.94 5.39
N ALA A 151 -10.55 -2.32 4.94
CA ALA A 151 -11.58 -2.91 5.78
C ALA A 151 -12.06 -4.23 5.18
N GLU A 152 -12.23 -5.24 6.03
CA GLU A 152 -12.78 -6.55 5.66
C GLU A 152 -13.51 -7.13 6.88
N ASN A 153 -14.79 -7.46 6.72
CA ASN A 153 -15.63 -8.08 7.74
C ASN A 153 -15.63 -7.33 9.10
N GLY A 154 -15.68 -6.00 9.05
CA GLY A 154 -15.62 -5.12 10.22
C GLY A 154 -14.22 -4.91 10.81
N ALA A 155 -13.20 -5.66 10.39
CA ALA A 155 -11.82 -5.44 10.80
C ALA A 155 -11.16 -4.35 9.93
N ILE A 156 -10.36 -3.49 10.56
CA ILE A 156 -9.56 -2.45 9.90
C ILE A 156 -8.09 -2.83 9.92
N PHE A 157 -7.47 -2.82 8.74
CA PHE A 157 -6.05 -3.03 8.56
C PHE A 157 -5.41 -1.71 8.14
N LEU A 158 -4.39 -1.29 8.88
CA LEU A 158 -3.68 -0.04 8.65
C LEU A 158 -2.26 -0.33 8.17
N MET A 159 -1.93 0.10 6.95
CA MET A 159 -0.61 -0.06 6.33
C MET A 159 0.00 1.32 6.04
N GLY A 160 1.31 1.40 5.92
CA GLY A 160 2.02 2.67 5.72
C GLY A 160 3.46 2.62 6.19
N LEU A 161 4.25 3.61 5.76
CA LEU A 161 5.57 3.94 6.31
C LEU A 161 5.38 5.11 7.26
N ILE A 162 5.57 4.89 8.55
CA ILE A 162 5.13 5.84 9.56
C ILE A 162 5.93 5.65 10.85
N ASN A 163 5.96 6.63 11.76
CA ASN A 163 6.55 6.40 13.07
C ASN A 163 5.56 5.71 14.02
N GLN A 164 6.07 5.22 15.15
CA GLN A 164 5.26 4.42 16.07
C GLN A 164 4.11 5.21 16.71
N ALA A 165 4.34 6.48 17.06
CA ALA A 165 3.34 7.34 17.70
C ALA A 165 2.16 7.65 16.75
N GLU A 166 2.46 8.01 15.50
CA GLU A 166 1.47 8.23 14.46
C GLU A 166 0.65 6.96 14.16
N GLY A 167 1.32 5.80 14.10
CA GLY A 167 0.64 4.51 13.91
C GLY A 167 -0.30 4.15 15.07
N ASP A 168 0.07 4.50 16.31
CA ASP A 168 -0.77 4.33 17.49
C ASP A 168 -1.96 5.30 17.49
N ASN A 169 -1.75 6.56 17.10
CA ASN A 169 -2.81 7.55 16.91
C ASN A 169 -3.82 7.09 15.85
N ALA A 170 -3.32 6.61 14.70
CA ALA A 170 -4.14 6.08 13.62
C ALA A 170 -5.00 4.89 14.08
N ALA A 171 -4.40 3.96 14.83
CA ALA A 171 -5.11 2.80 15.36
C ALA A 171 -6.16 3.21 16.41
N ASN A 172 -5.84 4.16 17.28
CA ASN A 172 -6.74 4.69 18.31
C ASN A 172 -7.93 5.44 17.71
N LEU A 173 -7.71 6.20 16.64
CA LEU A 173 -8.81 6.82 15.90
C LEU A 173 -9.71 5.77 15.26
N ALA A 174 -9.11 4.81 14.54
CA ALA A 174 -9.87 3.78 13.81
C ALA A 174 -10.74 2.92 14.74
N ARG A 175 -10.24 2.50 15.91
CA ARG A 175 -11.01 1.65 16.84
C ARG A 175 -12.25 2.32 17.44
N ASN A 176 -12.30 3.65 17.45
CA ASN A 176 -13.44 4.40 17.98
C ASN A 176 -14.54 4.64 16.92
N VAL A 177 -14.33 4.16 15.68
CA VAL A 177 -15.32 4.27 14.62
C VAL A 177 -16.38 3.18 14.77
N SER A 178 -17.64 3.59 14.89
CA SER A 178 -18.79 2.66 14.91
C SER A 178 -18.75 1.67 13.74
N GLY A 179 -18.91 0.39 14.04
CA GLY A 179 -18.86 -0.72 13.08
C GLY A 179 -17.49 -1.41 13.00
N VAL A 180 -16.44 -0.83 13.57
CA VAL A 180 -15.12 -1.46 13.65
C VAL A 180 -15.13 -2.52 14.76
N THR A 181 -14.73 -3.75 14.42
CA THR A 181 -14.64 -4.89 15.36
C THR A 181 -13.22 -5.15 15.84
N LYS A 182 -12.23 -4.91 14.97
CA LYS A 182 -10.79 -5.13 15.23
C LYS A 182 -9.97 -4.10 14.47
N VAL A 183 -8.83 -3.69 15.01
CA VAL A 183 -7.83 -2.91 14.27
C VAL A 183 -6.50 -3.65 14.29
N VAL A 184 -5.92 -3.87 13.12
CA VAL A 184 -4.62 -4.53 12.93
C VAL A 184 -3.64 -3.52 12.35
N LYS A 185 -2.53 -3.31 13.06
CA LYS A 185 -1.43 -2.46 12.60
C LYS A 185 -0.46 -3.27 11.74
N VAL A 186 -0.43 -2.96 10.46
CA VAL A 186 0.39 -3.61 9.43
C VAL A 186 1.50 -2.66 8.93
N PHE A 187 1.73 -1.57 9.66
CA PHE A 187 2.76 -0.56 9.36
C PHE A 187 4.18 -1.13 9.29
N GLU A 188 5.00 -0.50 8.48
CA GLU A 188 6.46 -0.53 8.55
C GLU A 188 6.90 0.75 9.28
N TYR A 189 7.58 0.58 10.42
CA TYR A 189 7.97 1.71 11.25
C TYR A 189 9.32 2.25 10.81
N VAL A 190 9.36 3.55 10.50
CA VAL A 190 10.59 4.29 10.20
C VAL A 190 11.02 5.08 11.43
N ASN A 191 12.32 5.12 11.70
CA ASN A 191 12.91 5.78 12.87
C ASN A 191 13.19 7.25 12.60
#